data_AF-A0A919QBY5-F1
#
_entry.id   AF-A0A919QBY5-F1
#
_cell.length_a   1.000
_cell.length_b   1.000
_cell.length_c   1.000
_cell.angle_alpha   90.00
_cell.angle_beta   90.00
_cell.angle_gamma   90.00
#
_symmetry.space_group_name_H-M   'P 1'
#
loop_
_entity.id
_entity.type
_entity.pdbx_description
1 polymer ?
#
loop_
_entity_poly.entity_id
_entity_poly.type
_entity_poly.pdbx_seq_one_letter_code
_entity_poly.pdbx_strand_id
1 'polypeptide(L)'
;MALLRTWPALTISTNPGETTFTAAGTAILRLTGPSTAHLHLTRPAIERLHHLLPTPERPSSPTDSGWITLHLTTTTDLELLLALISIAIKAHA
;
A
#
# COMPACT_ATOMS: atom_id res chain seq x y z
N MET A 1 -0.06 -8.25 -9.56
CA MET A 1 0.28 -8.95 -8.30
C MET A 1 1.57 -9.79 -8.36
N ALA A 2 1.93 -10.42 -9.49
CA ALA A 2 3.19 -11.18 -9.61
C ALA A 2 4.45 -10.31 -9.44
N LEU A 3 4.42 -9.04 -9.86
CA LEU A 3 5.57 -8.13 -9.80
C LEU A 3 6.09 -7.90 -8.37
N LEU A 4 5.20 -7.75 -7.38
CA LEU A 4 5.59 -7.53 -5.98
C LEU A 4 6.34 -8.72 -5.39
N ARG A 5 6.07 -9.94 -5.89
CA ARG A 5 6.80 -11.15 -5.47
C ARG A 5 8.24 -11.19 -5.96
N THR A 6 8.59 -10.35 -6.94
CA THR A 6 9.94 -10.28 -7.49
C THR A 6 10.82 -9.23 -6.82
N TRP A 7 10.27 -8.45 -5.88
CA TRP A 7 11.00 -7.35 -5.25
C TRP A 7 11.82 -7.85 -4.05
N PRO A 8 13.17 -7.74 -4.09
CA PRO A 8 14.03 -8.35 -3.09
C PRO A 8 13.94 -7.69 -1.70
N ALA A 9 13.42 -6.47 -1.63
CA ALA A 9 13.19 -5.76 -0.37
C ALA A 9 11.91 -6.20 0.37
N LEU A 10 11.09 -7.07 -0.23
CA LEU A 10 9.80 -7.47 0.31
C LEU A 10 9.80 -8.92 0.79
N THR A 11 9.41 -9.10 2.05
CA THR A 11 9.03 -10.40 2.59
C THR A 11 7.53 -10.56 2.47
N ILE A 12 7.09 -11.73 2.00
CA ILE A 12 5.67 -12.03 1.82
C ILE A 12 5.23 -13.06 2.86
N SER A 13 4.16 -12.74 3.58
CA SER A 13 3.46 -13.68 4.45
C SER A 13 2.02 -13.83 3.96
N THR A 14 1.59 -15.07 3.73
CA THR A 14 0.22 -15.36 3.29
C THR A 14 -0.52 -16.09 4.39
N ASN A 15 -1.63 -15.51 4.83
CA ASN A 15 -2.60 -16.12 5.74
C ASN A 15 -3.91 -16.40 4.97
N PRO A 16 -4.79 -17.28 5.47
CA PRO A 16 -6.09 -17.49 4.86
C PRO A 16 -6.87 -16.16 4.77
N GLY A 17 -7.10 -15.67 3.54
CA GLY A 17 -7.81 -14.42 3.29
C GLY A 17 -6.98 -13.13 3.39
N GLU A 18 -5.69 -13.20 3.73
CA GLU A 18 -4.82 -12.03 3.82
C GLU A 18 -3.42 -12.29 3.27
N THR A 19 -2.92 -11.43 2.38
CA THR A 19 -1.51 -11.44 1.97
C THR A 19 -0.82 -10.15 2.40
N THR A 20 0.23 -10.28 3.19
CA THR A 20 0.98 -9.14 3.74
C THR A 20 2.37 -9.07 3.14
N PHE A 21 2.77 -7.87 2.74
CA PHE A 21 4.10 -7.55 2.25
C PHE A 21 4.79 -6.63 3.26
N THR A 22 5.99 -7.04 3.65
CA THR A 22 6.79 -6.39 4.67
C THR A 22 8.09 -5.90 4.06
N ALA A 23 8.40 -4.61 4.26
CA ALA A 23 9.68 -4.01 3.88
C ALA A 23 10.46 -3.65 5.15
N ALA A 24 11.73 -4.05 5.23
CA ALA A 24 12.61 -3.75 6.37
C ALA A 24 11.98 -4.05 7.76
N GLY A 25 11.20 -5.14 7.87
CA GLY A 25 10.51 -5.53 9.10
C GLY A 25 9.20 -4.79 9.39
N THR A 26 8.80 -3.83 8.56
CA THR A 26 7.53 -3.09 8.68
C THR A 26 6.55 -3.58 7.63
N ALA A 27 5.33 -3.95 8.03
CA ALA A 27 4.26 -4.29 7.10
C ALA A 27 3.86 -3.04 6.31
N ILE A 28 4.03 -3.07 4.99
CA ILE A 28 3.72 -1.92 4.13
C ILE A 28 2.45 -2.11 3.30
N LEU A 29 2.04 -3.35 3.03
CA LEU A 29 0.84 -3.67 2.25
C LEU A 29 0.15 -4.90 2.83
N ARG A 30 -1.17 -4.85 2.93
CA ARG A 30 -2.03 -5.99 3.26
C ARG A 30 -3.13 -6.10 2.21
N LEU A 31 -3.30 -7.28 1.64
CA LEU A 31 -4.37 -7.58 0.70
C LEU A 31 -5.37 -8.47 1.41
N THR A 32 -6.56 -7.94 1.70
CA THR A 32 -7.60 -8.61 2.51
C THR A 32 -8.75 -9.16 1.66
N GLY A 33 -8.57 -9.20 0.34
CA GLY A 33 -9.55 -9.68 -0.62
C GLY A 33 -9.10 -9.46 -2.06
N PRO A 34 -9.96 -9.76 -3.05
CA PRO A 34 -9.61 -9.68 -4.47
C PRO A 34 -9.34 -8.24 -4.94
N SER A 35 -9.90 -7.23 -4.29
CA SER A 35 -9.83 -5.82 -4.69
C SER A 35 -9.58 -4.85 -3.53
N THR A 36 -9.21 -5.35 -2.35
CA THR A 36 -8.97 -4.48 -1.18
C THR A 36 -7.51 -4.56 -0.79
N ALA A 37 -6.85 -3.41 -0.82
CA ALA A 37 -5.47 -3.24 -0.40
C ALA A 37 -5.39 -2.21 0.72
N HIS A 38 -4.73 -2.55 1.82
CA HIS A 38 -4.36 -1.60 2.86
C HIS A 38 -2.88 -1.31 2.74
N LEU A 39 -2.52 -0.05 2.57
CA LEU A 39 -1.14 0.39 2.43
C LEU A 39 -0.74 1.23 3.64
N HIS A 40 0.39 0.89 4.24
CA HIS A 40 0.99 1.70 5.29
C HIS A 40 1.94 2.71 4.66
N LEU A 41 1.62 3.98 4.86
CA LEU A 41 2.40 5.10 4.34
C LEU A 41 2.91 5.95 5.50
N THR A 42 4.14 6.42 5.38
CA THR A 42 4.65 7.44 6.27
C THR A 42 3.88 8.76 6.07
N ARG A 43 3.73 9.56 7.12
CA ARG A 43 3.10 10.89 7.05
C ARG A 43 3.59 11.76 5.86
N PRO A 44 4.89 11.90 5.58
CA PRO A 44 5.36 12.66 4.41
C PRO A 44 5.02 12.01 3.05
N ALA A 45 4.73 10.71 3.00
CA ALA A 45 4.19 10.06 1.82
C ALA A 45 2.70 10.39 1.68
N ILE A 46 1.91 10.26 2.76
CA ILE A 46 0.48 10.62 2.78
C ILE A 46 0.27 12.06 2.30
N GLU A 47 1.05 13.02 2.81
CA GLU A 47 0.97 14.43 2.42
C GLU A 47 1.28 14.63 0.93
N ARG A 48 2.31 13.94 0.40
CA ARG A 48 2.64 13.95 -1.04
C ARG A 48 1.58 13.29 -1.90
N LEU A 49 0.81 12.36 -1.37
CA LEU A 49 -0.13 11.56 -2.14
C LEU A 49 -1.57 12.04 -2.01
N HIS A 50 -1.84 12.89 -1.02
CA HIS A 50 -3.15 13.48 -0.77
C HIS A 50 -3.79 14.10 -2.01
N HIS A 51 -2.99 14.71 -2.90
CA HIS A 51 -3.48 15.32 -4.14
C HIS A 51 -3.69 14.32 -5.30
N LEU A 52 -3.07 13.14 -5.24
CA LEU A 52 -3.16 12.09 -6.26
C LEU A 52 -4.23 11.05 -5.94
N LEU A 53 -4.63 10.93 -4.66
CA LEU A 53 -5.66 10.01 -4.25
C LEU A 53 -7.05 10.50 -4.71
N PRO A 54 -7.86 9.63 -5.32
CA PRO A 54 -9.28 9.87 -5.55
C PRO A 54 -9.97 10.25 -4.23
N THR A 55 -10.97 11.13 -4.30
CA THR A 55 -11.76 11.57 -3.13
C THR A 55 -12.22 10.44 -2.20
N PRO A 56 -12.67 9.25 -2.66
CA PRO A 56 -13.07 8.16 -1.76
C PRO A 56 -11.90 7.48 -1.04
N GLU A 57 -10.67 7.60 -1.54
CA GLU A 57 -9.46 6.97 -1.00
C GLU A 57 -8.57 7.97 -0.25
N ARG A 58 -8.95 9.25 -0.29
CA ARG A 58 -8.27 10.31 0.43
C ARG A 58 -8.52 10.11 1.93
N PRO A 59 -7.48 9.94 2.75
CA PRO A 59 -7.67 9.80 4.18
C PRO A 59 -8.30 11.09 4.73
N SER A 60 -9.51 10.98 5.31
CA SER A 60 -10.23 12.10 5.93
C SER A 60 -9.45 12.75 7.08
N SER A 61 -8.51 11.99 7.66
CA SER A 61 -7.41 12.44 8.49
C SER A 61 -6.29 11.39 8.36
N PRO A 62 -5.00 11.75 8.46
CA PRO A 62 -3.97 10.75 8.69
C PRO A 62 -4.29 10.12 10.05
N THR A 63 -4.98 8.98 10.06
CA THR A 63 -5.09 8.13 11.23
C THR A 63 -3.67 7.93 11.74
N ASP A 64 -3.46 8.04 13.06
CA ASP A 64 -2.14 7.91 13.70
C ASP A 64 -1.42 6.61 13.31
N SER A 65 -2.16 5.63 12.79
CA SER A 65 -1.68 4.35 12.31
C SER A 65 -1.06 4.35 10.91
N GLY A 66 -1.20 5.41 10.08
CA GLY A 66 -0.58 5.49 8.74
C GLY A 66 -1.14 4.56 7.66
N TRP A 67 -2.20 3.79 7.96
CA TRP A 67 -2.83 2.88 7.00
C TRP A 67 -3.90 3.58 6.16
N ILE A 68 -3.80 3.44 4.85
CA ILE A 68 -4.83 3.84 3.88
C ILE A 68 -5.45 2.58 3.25
N THR A 69 -6.74 2.63 2.94
CA THR A 69 -7.44 1.55 2.22
C THR A 69 -7.67 1.99 0.78
N LEU A 70 -7.31 1.12 -0.16
CA LEU A 70 -7.43 1.31 -1.60
C LEU A 70 -8.33 0.22 -2.17
N HIS A 71 -9.25 0.61 -3.03
CA HIS A 71 -10.14 -0.31 -3.73
C HIS A 71 -9.64 -0.48 -5.17
N LEU A 72 -9.00 -1.61 -5.44
CA LEU A 72 -8.42 -1.93 -6.75
C LEU A 72 -9.53 -2.41 -7.70
N THR A 73 -10.28 -1.45 -8.24
CA THR A 73 -11.40 -1.70 -9.16
C THR A 73 -11.00 -1.57 -10.62
N THR A 74 -9.94 -0.80 -10.89
CA THR A 74 -9.43 -0.49 -12.22
C THR A 74 -7.95 -0.81 -12.37
N THR A 75 -7.49 -0.85 -13.62
CA THR A 75 -6.06 -1.01 -13.94
C THR A 75 -5.25 0.20 -13.49
N THR A 76 -5.83 1.40 -13.52
CA THR A 76 -5.22 2.64 -13.02
C THR A 76 -4.96 2.58 -11.52
N ASP A 77 -5.89 1.99 -10.75
CA ASP A 77 -5.75 1.80 -9.29
C ASP A 77 -4.55 0.87 -8.99
N LEU A 78 -4.29 -0.11 -9.85
CA LEU A 78 -3.14 -1.01 -9.72
C LEU A 78 -1.81 -0.29 -10.00
N GLU A 79 -1.76 0.58 -11.01
CA GLU A 79 -0.56 1.40 -11.30
C GLU A 79 -0.28 2.38 -10.16
N LEU A 80 -1.33 3.03 -9.65
CA LEU A 80 -1.24 3.88 -8.46
C LEU A 80 -0.71 3.09 -7.27
N LEU A 81 -1.27 1.91 -6.99
CA LEU A 81 -0.78 1.04 -5.92
C LEU A 81 0.72 0.70 -6.08
N LEU A 82 1.18 0.36 -7.29
CA LEU A 82 2.59 0.05 -7.53
C LEU A 82 3.51 1.25 -7.26
N ALA A 83 3.11 2.45 -7.71
CA ALA A 83 3.84 3.68 -7.43
C ALA A 83 3.90 3.97 -5.93
N LEU A 84 2.78 3.77 -5.23
CA LEU A 84 2.66 3.97 -3.78
C LEU A 84 3.56 3.01 -2.99
N ILE A 85 3.61 1.73 -3.37
CA ILE A 85 4.49 0.74 -2.73
C ILE A 85 5.96 1.12 -2.94
N SER A 86 6.34 1.62 -4.12
CA SER A 86 7.71 2.10 -4.36
C SER A 86 8.09 3.23 -3.41
N ILE A 87 7.19 4.20 -3.19
CA ILE A 87 7.39 5.30 -2.24
C ILE A 87 7.48 4.76 -0.80
N ALA A 88 6.60 3.83 -0.42
CA ALA A 88 6.60 3.22 0.90
C ALA A 88 7.93 2.50 1.18
N ILE A 89 8.42 1.69 0.23
CA ILE A 89 9.73 1.04 0.36
C ILE A 89 10.84 2.07 0.50
N LYS A 90 10.87 3.10 -0.33
CA LYS A 90 11.90 4.15 -0.24
C LYS A 90 11.85 4.91 1.09
N ALA A 91 10.69 5.01 1.72
CA ALA A 91 10.53 5.67 3.00
C ALA A 91 10.87 4.77 4.21
N HIS A 92 10.87 3.45 4.03
CA HIS A 92 11.11 2.45 5.08
C HIS A 92 12.44 1.69 4.94
N ALA A 93 13.16 1.84 3.82
CA ALA A 93 14.52 1.33 3.59
C ALA A 93 15.57 2.35 4.03
#